data_AF-A0A958KDE0-F1
#
_entry.id   AF-A0A958KDE0-F1
#
_cell.length_a   1.000
_cell.length_b   1.000
_cell.length_c   1.000
_cell.angle_alpha   90.00
_cell.angle_beta   90.00
_cell.angle_gamma   90.00
#
_symmetry.space_group_name_H-M   'P 1'
#
loop_
_entity.id
_entity.type
_entity.pdbx_description
1 polymer ?
#
loop_
_entity_poly.entity_id
_entity_poly.type
_entity_poly.pdbx_seq_one_letter_code
_entity_poly.pdbx_strand_id
1 'polypeptide(L)'
;NDIYANEWSQLQNYFMPQMKLIRKTRIGSKYKREYSKPMTPYDRIMAEPTISSEVKARLKRQYDNLNPFALKEALDRKVNRFFKLVNFKPIRNAS
;
A
#
# COMPACT_ATOMS: atom_id res chain seq x y z
N ASN A 1 -10.75 9.70 7.88
CA ASN A 1 -10.10 10.71 7.00
C ASN A 1 -10.04 10.11 5.60
N ASP A 2 -10.77 10.68 4.66
CA ASP A 2 -11.11 10.08 3.34
C ASP A 2 -9.89 9.69 2.49
N ILE A 3 -8.81 10.50 2.58
CA ILE A 3 -7.52 10.29 1.91
C ILE A 3 -6.90 8.91 2.20
N TYR A 4 -7.03 8.44 3.45
CA TYR A 4 -6.40 7.19 3.89
C TYR A 4 -7.25 5.96 3.60
N ALA A 5 -8.58 6.08 3.68
CA ALA A 5 -9.49 4.96 3.53
C ALA A 5 -9.60 4.50 2.06
N ASN A 6 -9.50 5.45 1.12
CA ASN A 6 -9.76 5.20 -0.29
C ASN A 6 -8.46 5.17 -1.10
N GLU A 7 -7.95 6.33 -1.53
CA GLU A 7 -6.88 6.38 -2.53
C GLU A 7 -5.54 5.82 -2.05
N TRP A 8 -5.12 6.19 -0.83
CA TRP A 8 -3.84 5.73 -0.28
C TRP A 8 -3.84 4.22 -0.05
N SER A 9 -4.91 3.70 0.56
CA SER A 9 -5.07 2.27 0.81
C SER A 9 -5.07 1.46 -0.47
N GLN A 10 -5.82 1.89 -1.49
CA GLN A 10 -5.88 1.21 -2.78
C GLN A 10 -4.52 1.20 -3.49
N LEU A 11 -3.80 2.33 -3.51
CA LEU A 11 -2.46 2.42 -4.06
C LEU A 11 -1.48 1.44 -3.36
N GLN A 12 -1.45 1.46 -2.03
CA GLN A 12 -0.55 0.63 -1.24
C GLN A 12 -0.85 -0.87 -1.36
N ASN A 13 -2.13 -1.25 -1.41
CA ASN A 13 -2.54 -2.64 -1.38
C ASN A 13 -2.45 -3.34 -2.74
N TYR A 14 -2.70 -2.61 -3.82
CA TYR A 14 -2.77 -3.19 -5.17
C TYR A 14 -1.54 -2.91 -6.03
N PHE A 15 -0.81 -1.82 -5.79
CA PHE A 15 0.22 -1.36 -6.73
C PHE A 15 1.60 -1.13 -6.11
N MET A 16 1.74 -1.06 -4.78
CA MET A 16 3.04 -0.86 -4.12
C MET A 16 3.58 -2.16 -3.50
N PRO A 17 4.72 -2.67 -3.97
CA PRO A 17 5.32 -3.86 -3.37
C PRO A 17 5.89 -3.52 -2.00
N GLN A 18 5.56 -4.34 -1.01
CA GLN A 18 6.04 -4.17 0.36
C GLN A 18 6.75 -5.42 0.88
N MET A 19 7.75 -5.21 1.73
CA MET A 19 8.46 -6.28 2.41
C MET A 19 7.83 -6.52 3.78
N LYS A 20 7.45 -7.77 4.06
CA LYS A 20 6.98 -8.18 5.38
C LYS A 20 8.17 -8.62 6.23
N LEU A 21 8.21 -8.21 7.49
CA LEU A 21 9.17 -8.79 8.45
C LEU A 21 8.79 -10.25 8.71
N ILE A 22 9.65 -11.19 8.29
CA ILE A 22 9.45 -12.62 8.48
C ILE A 22 9.93 -13.04 9.86
N ARG A 23 11.15 -12.61 10.22
CA ARG A 23 11.77 -13.02 11.47
C ARG A 23 12.51 -11.86 12.12
N LYS A 24 12.41 -11.80 13.44
CA LYS A 24 13.21 -10.90 14.28
C LYS A 24 13.87 -11.73 15.37
N THR A 25 15.19 -11.83 15.34
CA THR A 25 15.96 -12.65 16.28
C THR A 25 16.96 -11.77 17.02
N ARG A 26 17.04 -11.93 18.35
CA ARG A 26 18.03 -11.25 19.17
C ARG A 26 19.33 -12.06 19.18
N ILE A 27 20.45 -11.40 18.87
CA ILE A 27 21.79 -11.98 18.90
C ILE A 27 22.62 -11.09 19.82
N GLY A 28 22.81 -11.52 21.07
CA GLY A 28 23.42 -10.72 22.14
C GLY A 28 22.67 -9.41 22.38
N SER A 29 23.35 -8.28 22.18
CA SER A 29 22.79 -6.93 22.31
C SER A 29 22.11 -6.40 21.04
N LYS A 30 22.17 -7.12 19.90
CA LYS A 30 21.63 -6.67 18.60
C LYS A 30 20.40 -7.47 18.16
N TYR A 31 19.59 -6.88 17.29
CA TYR A 31 18.49 -7.58 16.59
C TYR A 31 18.84 -7.78 15.12
N LYS A 32 18.71 -9.02 14.63
CA LYS A 32 18.72 -9.35 13.21
C LYS A 32 17.27 -9.44 12.71
N ARG A 33 16.97 -8.75 11.62
CA ARG A 33 15.65 -8.77 10.95
C ARG A 33 15.79 -9.43 9.58
N GLU A 34 14.91 -10.38 9.29
CA GLU A 34 14.81 -11.06 8.00
C GLU A 34 13.49 -10.65 7.35
N TYR A 35 13.55 -10.12 6.13
CA TYR A 35 12.40 -9.60 5.40
C TYR A 35 12.04 -10.49 4.21
N SER A 36 10.76 -10.47 3.83
CA SER A 36 10.30 -11.15 2.62
C SER A 36 10.79 -10.45 1.36
N LYS A 37 10.73 -11.16 0.24
CA LYS A 37 10.80 -10.51 -1.08
C LYS A 37 9.70 -9.44 -1.19
N PRO A 38 9.94 -8.32 -1.89
CA PRO A 38 8.91 -7.31 -2.15
C PRO A 38 7.73 -7.92 -2.92
N MET A 39 6.52 -7.72 -2.42
CA MET A 39 5.28 -8.20 -3.05
C MET A 39 4.11 -7.31 -2.62
N THR A 40 3.17 -7.03 -3.51
CA THR A 40 1.96 -6.29 -3.09
C THR A 40 1.09 -7.16 -2.18
N PRO A 41 0.31 -6.58 -1.26
CA PRO A 41 -0.68 -7.34 -0.50
C PRO A 41 -1.67 -8.10 -1.38
N TYR A 42 -2.11 -7.47 -2.47
CA TYR A 42 -2.97 -8.11 -3.47
C TYR A 42 -2.33 -9.38 -4.03
N ASP A 43 -1.10 -9.31 -4.54
CA ASP A 43 -0.41 -10.47 -5.11
C ASP A 43 -0.23 -11.56 -4.06
N ARG A 44 0.06 -11.18 -2.81
CA ARG A 44 0.22 -12.13 -1.70
C ARG A 44 -1.09 -12.91 -1.44
N ILE A 45 -2.23 -12.23 -1.47
CA ILE A 45 -3.55 -12.89 -1.34
C ILE A 45 -3.83 -13.79 -2.54
N MET A 46 -3.47 -13.35 -3.75
CA MET A 46 -3.64 -14.18 -4.96
C MET A 46 -2.81 -15.46 -4.89
N ALA A 47 -1.58 -15.38 -4.37
CA ALA A 47 -0.67 -16.50 -4.20
C ALA A 47 -1.02 -17.44 -3.02
N GLU A 48 -1.81 -16.98 -2.05
CA GLU A 48 -2.16 -17.77 -0.86
C GLU A 48 -3.23 -18.83 -1.18
N PRO A 49 -2.94 -20.14 -1.01
CA PRO A 49 -3.88 -21.21 -1.36
C PRO A 49 -5.08 -21.32 -0.41
N THR A 50 -4.95 -20.82 0.82
CA THR A 50 -6.00 -20.94 1.86
C THR A 50 -7.16 -19.96 1.69
N ILE A 51 -7.03 -18.98 0.80
CA ILE A 51 -8.07 -17.95 0.55
C ILE A 51 -9.06 -18.45 -0.50
N SER A 52 -10.35 -18.27 -0.22
CA SER A 52 -11.43 -18.69 -1.13
C SER A 52 -11.34 -18.02 -2.50
N SER A 53 -11.75 -18.76 -3.53
CA SER A 53 -11.82 -18.26 -4.92
C SER A 53 -12.73 -17.05 -5.06
N GLU A 54 -13.81 -16.98 -4.28
CA GLU A 54 -14.75 -15.85 -4.25
C GLU A 54 -14.09 -14.55 -3.81
N VAL A 55 -13.26 -14.61 -2.75
CA VAL A 55 -12.51 -13.45 -2.27
C VAL A 55 -11.51 -13.01 -3.32
N LYS A 56 -10.79 -13.95 -3.95
CA LYS A 56 -9.85 -13.64 -5.04
C LYS A 56 -10.56 -13.00 -6.23
N ALA A 57 -11.71 -13.52 -6.65
CA ALA A 57 -12.51 -12.97 -7.75
C ALA A 57 -13.00 -11.54 -7.44
N ARG A 58 -13.43 -11.27 -6.20
CA ARG A 58 -13.80 -9.92 -5.77
C ARG A 58 -12.63 -8.94 -5.85
N LEU A 59 -11.48 -9.33 -5.31
CA LEU A 59 -10.27 -8.50 -5.33
C LEU A 59 -9.77 -8.27 -6.76
N LYS A 60 -9.85 -9.29 -7.63
CA LYS A 60 -9.50 -9.15 -9.04
C LYS A 60 -10.41 -8.14 -9.75
N ARG A 61 -11.73 -8.23 -9.56
CA ARG A 61 -12.66 -7.24 -10.12
C ARG A 61 -12.37 -5.83 -9.63
N GLN A 62 -11.96 -5.67 -8.37
CA GLN A 62 -11.53 -4.35 -7.87
C GLN A 62 -10.26 -3.90 -8.58
N TYR A 63 -9.24 -4.75 -8.66
CA TYR A 63 -7.99 -4.46 -9.35
C TYR A 63 -8.20 -4.04 -10.82
N ASP A 64 -9.02 -4.79 -11.57
CA ASP A 64 -9.30 -4.52 -12.98
C ASP A 64 -9.97 -3.15 -13.20
N ASN A 65 -10.66 -2.60 -12.19
CA ASN A 65 -11.32 -1.30 -12.24
C ASN A 65 -10.45 -0.15 -11.67
N LEU A 66 -9.27 -0.44 -11.11
CA LEU A 66 -8.41 0.58 -10.51
C LEU A 66 -7.35 1.04 -11.51
N ASN A 67 -7.20 2.36 -11.64
CA ASN A 67 -6.11 2.97 -12.40
C ASN A 67 -5.11 3.64 -11.42
N PRO A 68 -3.85 3.17 -11.35
CA PRO A 68 -2.87 3.68 -10.39
C PRO A 68 -2.55 5.17 -10.59
N PHE A 69 -2.55 5.67 -11.82
CA PHE A 69 -2.31 7.09 -12.10
C PHE A 69 -3.48 7.95 -11.63
N ALA A 70 -4.71 7.53 -11.93
CA ALA A 70 -5.91 8.25 -11.48
C ALA A 70 -6.00 8.31 -9.95
N LEU A 71 -5.66 7.21 -9.26
CA LEU A 71 -5.59 7.17 -7.81
C LEU A 71 -4.53 8.12 -7.26
N LYS A 72 -3.34 8.16 -7.86
CA LYS A 72 -2.25 9.04 -7.44
C LYS A 72 -2.62 10.51 -7.61
N GLU A 73 -3.23 10.87 -8.73
CA GLU A 73 -3.70 12.23 -8.94
C GLU A 73 -4.79 12.64 -7.95
N ALA A 74 -5.76 11.74 -7.69
CA ALA A 74 -6.83 12.00 -6.73
C ALA A 74 -6.26 12.21 -5.31
N LEU A 75 -5.28 11.38 -4.92
CA LEU A 75 -4.54 11.53 -3.68
C LEU A 75 -3.84 12.89 -3.61
N ASP A 76 -3.06 13.24 -4.64
CA ASP A 76 -2.30 14.49 -4.68
C ASP A 76 -3.22 15.72 -4.59
N ARG A 77 -4.36 15.70 -5.29
CA ARG A 77 -5.37 16.77 -5.22
C ARG A 77 -5.89 16.95 -3.80
N LYS A 78 -6.27 15.85 -3.11
CA LYS A 78 -6.80 15.92 -1.74
C LYS A 78 -5.73 16.35 -0.74
N VAL A 79 -4.52 15.83 -0.85
CA VAL A 79 -3.38 16.20 0.00
C VAL A 79 -3.02 17.67 -0.19
N ASN A 80 -2.93 18.16 -1.43
CA ASN A 80 -2.67 19.57 -1.71
C ASN A 80 -3.79 20.47 -1.17
N ARG A 81 -5.06 20.06 -1.28
CA ARG A 81 -6.18 20.81 -0.68
C ARG A 81 -6.05 20.89 0.83
N PHE A 82 -5.73 19.78 1.50
CA PHE A 82 -5.50 19.77 2.95
C PHE A 82 -4.37 20.73 3.34
N PHE A 83 -3.22 20.64 2.67
CA PHE A 83 -2.06 21.50 2.95
C PHE A 83 -2.31 23.00 2.70
N LYS A 84 -3.11 23.34 1.68
CA LYS A 84 -3.58 24.72 1.48
C LYS A 84 -4.42 25.23 2.64
N LEU A 85 -5.30 24.39 3.20
CA LEU A 85 -6.15 24.77 4.33
C LEU A 85 -5.36 24.94 5.64
N VAL A 86 -4.26 24.21 5.81
CA VAL A 86 -3.43 24.27 7.02
C VAL A 86 -2.22 25.21 6.92
N ASN A 87 -2.11 26.02 5.85
CA ASN A 87 -0.99 26.94 5.60
C ASN A 87 0.41 26.30 5.74
N PHE A 88 0.53 25.00 5.42
CA PHE A 88 1.76 24.25 5.56
C PHE A 88 2.22 23.75 4.20
N LYS A 89 3.51 23.91 3.87
CA LYS A 89 4.05 23.50 2.58
C LYS A 89 4.25 21.98 2.57
N PRO A 90 3.69 21.23 1.60
CA PRO A 90 3.86 19.78 1.56
C PRO A 90 5.35 19.42 1.37
N ILE A 91 5.84 18.45 2.15
CA ILE A 91 7.16 17.85 1.95
C ILE A 91 7.08 17.06 0.64
N ARG A 92 7.70 17.60 -0.42
CA ARG A 92 7.84 16.87 -1.68
C ARG A 92 8.89 15.77 -1.48
N ASN A 93 8.48 14.51 -1.55
CA ASN A 93 9.44 13.43 -1.75
C ASN A 93 9.86 13.45 -3.22
N ALA A 94 11.10 13.88 -3.48
CA ALA A 94 11.71 13.83 -4.81
C ALA A 94 11.88 12.37 -5.25
N SER A 95 11.57 12.10 -6.52
CA SER A 95 11.93 10.86 -7.24
C SER A 95 13.27 11.03 -7.91
#